data_AF-A0A7K2W3D2-F1
#
_entry.id   AF-A0A7K2W3D2-F1
#
_cell.length_a   1.000
_cell.length_b   1.000
_cell.length_c   1.000
_cell.angle_alpha   90.00
_cell.angle_beta   90.00
_cell.angle_gamma   90.00
#
_symmetry.space_group_name_H-M   'P 1'
#
loop_
_entity.id
_entity.type
_entity.pdbx_description
1 polymer ?
#
loop_
_entity_poly.entity_id
_entity_poly.type
_entity_poly.pdbx_seq_one_letter_code
_entity_poly.pdbx_strand_id
1 'polypeptide(L)'
;MKLTLTTADATGRRADHLLELPEGATVADLGTALNSPRLYLGERPLNPDLPVGASGIRAGALLGLDTPVSSDTATRAWEPPSTDPLLVEVRHVGGPGSGRSWRLGPGSHEIGTDRGCALRLTGGDAPEQGVWITVGTDGQVTYRLPEDADPARHGLRSLTPPPPVDPETGTPLTAEEPADPVDGGPGGHTPRPAPPGPDGLPTPPPLPRPGHRPPP
;
A
#
# COMPACT_ATOMS: atom_id res chain seq x y z
N MET A 1 15.39 -15.30 4.18
CA MET A 1 14.24 -14.38 4.04
C MET A 1 14.71 -12.94 4.06
N LYS A 2 14.13 -12.08 3.20
CA LYS A 2 14.29 -10.63 3.25
C LYS A 2 13.23 -10.04 4.18
N LEU A 3 13.65 -9.20 5.12
CA LEU A 3 12.77 -8.57 6.08
C LEU A 3 13.07 -7.09 6.14
N THR A 4 12.02 -6.29 6.02
CA THR A 4 12.08 -4.86 6.26
C THR A 4 11.36 -4.53 7.54
N LEU A 5 11.98 -3.70 8.36
CA LEU A 5 11.45 -3.35 9.66
C LEU A 5 11.94 -1.97 10.07
N THR A 6 11.15 -1.31 10.88
CA THR A 6 11.53 -0.07 11.55
C THR A 6 11.89 -0.42 12.98
N THR A 7 12.93 0.17 13.52
CA THR A 7 13.29 0.07 14.93
C THR A 7 13.11 1.42 15.62
N ALA A 8 12.83 1.41 16.92
CA ALA A 8 12.87 2.58 17.78
C ALA A 8 13.69 2.27 19.03
N ASP A 9 14.65 3.14 19.36
CA ASP A 9 15.42 3.04 20.60
C ASP A 9 14.70 3.71 21.79
N ALA A 10 15.32 3.65 22.97
CA ALA A 10 14.81 4.24 24.20
C ALA A 10 14.60 5.77 24.12
N THR A 11 15.26 6.45 23.18
CA THR A 11 15.10 7.89 22.95
C THR A 11 13.96 8.20 21.96
N GLY A 12 13.31 7.15 21.45
CA GLY A 12 12.31 7.24 20.38
C GLY A 12 12.94 7.47 19.01
N ARG A 13 14.27 7.40 18.87
CA ARG A 13 14.95 7.54 17.59
C ARG A 13 14.67 6.30 16.76
N ARG A 14 14.25 6.52 15.51
CA ARG A 14 13.90 5.47 14.58
C ARG A 14 14.97 5.22 13.52
N ALA A 15 15.06 3.97 13.09
CA ALA A 15 15.87 3.55 11.97
C ALA A 15 15.18 2.40 11.22
N ASP A 16 15.09 2.52 9.90
CA ASP A 16 14.62 1.47 9.02
C ASP A 16 15.77 0.54 8.64
N HIS A 17 15.47 -0.76 8.56
CA HIS A 17 16.45 -1.80 8.26
C HIS A 17 15.93 -2.70 7.14
N LEU A 18 16.81 -3.01 6.21
CA LEU A 18 16.66 -4.08 5.24
C LEU A 18 17.61 -5.21 5.63
N LEU A 19 17.05 -6.31 6.13
CA LEU A 19 17.83 -7.44 6.62
C LEU A 19 17.62 -8.67 5.74
N GLU A 20 18.71 -9.34 5.40
CA GLU A 20 18.69 -10.70 4.89
C GLU A 20 19.00 -11.67 6.03
N LEU A 21 17.98 -12.41 6.45
CA LEU A 21 18.10 -13.42 7.50
C LEU A 21 18.07 -14.82 6.89
N PRO A 22 18.80 -15.80 7.42
CA PRO A 22 18.65 -17.19 6.99
C PRO A 22 17.23 -17.71 7.27
N GLU A 23 16.83 -18.73 6.53
CA GLU A 23 15.57 -19.42 6.83
C GLU A 23 15.66 -20.08 8.21
N GLY A 24 14.61 -19.92 9.02
CA GLY A 24 14.62 -20.39 10.41
C GLY A 24 15.35 -19.49 11.41
N ALA A 25 15.84 -18.32 11.00
CA ALA A 25 16.42 -17.33 11.93
C ALA A 25 15.48 -17.06 13.11
N THR A 26 16.07 -16.97 14.30
CA THR A 26 15.37 -16.70 15.55
C THR A 26 15.30 -15.20 15.84
N VAL A 27 14.47 -14.81 16.80
CA VAL A 27 14.44 -13.44 17.30
C VAL A 27 15.79 -13.02 17.91
N ALA A 28 16.56 -13.96 18.48
CA ALA A 28 17.90 -13.69 18.99
C ALA A 28 18.89 -13.32 17.86
N ASP A 29 18.82 -14.02 16.72
CA ASP A 29 19.63 -13.71 15.54
C ASP A 29 19.30 -12.31 15.00
N LEU A 30 18.02 -11.97 14.96
CA LEU A 30 17.55 -10.64 14.60
C LEU A 30 18.04 -9.58 15.60
N GLY A 31 17.98 -9.85 16.90
CA GLY A 31 18.51 -8.97 17.94
C GLY A 31 20.01 -8.71 17.77
N THR A 32 20.77 -9.74 17.42
CA THR A 32 22.21 -9.63 17.11
C THR A 32 22.44 -8.73 15.90
N ALA A 33 21.68 -8.90 14.81
CA ALA A 33 21.78 -8.05 13.62
C ALA A 33 21.44 -6.57 13.91
N LEU A 34 20.53 -6.33 14.87
CA LEU A 34 20.10 -5.00 15.30
C LEU A 34 20.92 -4.43 16.46
N ASN A 35 21.95 -5.15 16.94
CA ASN A 35 22.73 -4.80 18.13
C ASN A 35 21.88 -4.53 19.38
N SER A 36 20.79 -5.28 19.57
CA SER A 36 19.92 -5.17 20.75
C SER A 36 19.58 -6.54 21.30
N PRO A 37 19.85 -6.80 22.60
CA PRO A 37 19.57 -8.09 23.22
C PRO A 37 18.08 -8.33 23.49
N ARG A 38 17.24 -7.29 23.47
CA ARG A 38 15.80 -7.40 23.74
C ARG A 38 15.00 -6.65 22.70
N LEU A 39 14.10 -7.36 22.03
CA LEU A 39 13.20 -6.79 21.04
C LEU A 39 11.76 -6.82 21.53
N TYR A 40 11.02 -5.77 21.21
CA TYR A 40 9.60 -5.63 21.51
C TYR A 40 8.80 -5.46 20.22
N LEU A 41 7.61 -6.05 20.16
CA LEU A 41 6.61 -5.77 19.14
C LEU A 41 5.42 -5.10 19.82
N GLY A 42 5.31 -3.78 19.64
CA GLY A 42 4.42 -2.97 20.47
C GLY A 42 4.89 -2.98 21.94
N GLU A 43 3.95 -3.27 22.84
CA GLU A 43 4.22 -3.44 24.28
C GLU A 43 4.76 -4.83 24.65
N ARG A 44 4.75 -5.78 23.71
CA ARG A 44 5.04 -7.18 23.99
C ARG A 44 6.52 -7.51 23.78
N PRO A 45 7.26 -8.00 24.79
CA PRO A 45 8.60 -8.54 24.58
C PRO A 45 8.54 -9.78 23.70
N LEU A 46 9.45 -9.89 22.74
CA LEU A 46 9.55 -11.04 21.86
C LEU A 46 10.39 -12.15 22.51
N ASN A 47 9.97 -13.41 22.32
CA ASN A 47 10.73 -14.55 22.79
C ASN A 47 11.96 -14.76 21.88
N PRO A 48 13.21 -14.69 22.41
CA PRO A 48 14.44 -14.79 21.63
C PRO A 48 14.59 -16.13 20.89
N ASP A 49 14.05 -17.23 21.44
CA ASP A 49 14.20 -18.58 20.88
C ASP A 49 13.19 -18.87 19.76
N LEU A 50 12.20 -17.98 19.57
CA LEU A 50 11.14 -18.18 18.60
C LEU A 50 11.63 -17.84 17.19
N PRO A 51 11.30 -18.63 16.16
CA PRO A 51 11.58 -18.26 14.78
C PRO A 51 10.90 -16.94 14.42
N VAL A 52 11.57 -16.10 13.62
CA VAL A 52 11.05 -14.79 13.18
C VAL A 52 9.69 -14.91 12.49
N GLY A 53 9.47 -15.96 11.69
CA GLY A 53 8.17 -16.21 11.05
C GLY A 53 7.03 -16.46 12.03
N ALA A 54 7.33 -17.07 13.19
CA ALA A 54 6.37 -17.44 14.23
C ALA A 54 6.19 -16.36 15.32
N SER A 55 7.08 -15.37 15.37
CA SER A 55 7.07 -14.34 16.42
C SER A 55 6.02 -13.23 16.22
N GLY A 56 5.37 -13.22 15.06
CA GLY A 56 4.42 -12.19 14.66
C GLY A 56 5.09 -10.98 13.99
N ILE A 57 6.41 -10.98 13.85
CA ILE A 57 7.13 -9.98 13.06
C ILE A 57 6.73 -10.14 11.59
N ARG A 58 6.47 -9.02 10.94
CA ARG A 58 6.11 -8.91 9.52
C ARG A 58 6.97 -7.85 8.86
N ALA A 59 7.00 -7.85 7.53
CA ALA A 59 7.59 -6.73 6.79
C ALA A 59 6.89 -5.42 7.19
N GLY A 60 7.69 -4.38 7.41
CA GLY A 60 7.25 -3.09 7.92
C GLY A 60 6.88 -3.06 9.40
N ALA A 61 7.17 -4.11 10.19
CA ALA A 61 6.92 -4.07 11.62
C ALA A 61 7.79 -3.00 12.32
N LEU A 62 7.23 -2.30 13.29
CA LEU A 62 7.96 -1.43 14.21
C LEU A 62 8.38 -2.24 15.44
N LEU A 63 9.69 -2.32 15.67
CA LEU A 63 10.29 -3.01 16.81
C LEU A 63 10.88 -2.01 17.80
N GLY A 64 10.63 -2.24 19.09
CA GLY A 64 11.31 -1.53 20.17
C GLY A 64 12.65 -2.20 20.48
N LEU A 65 13.73 -1.42 20.55
CA LEU A 65 15.07 -1.86 20.95
C LEU A 65 15.25 -1.62 22.44
N ASP A 66 15.41 -2.69 23.20
CA ASP A 66 15.55 -2.73 24.66
C ASP A 66 14.38 -2.16 25.48
N THR A 67 13.49 -1.40 24.85
CA THR A 67 12.29 -0.81 25.44
C THR A 67 11.07 -1.09 24.56
N PRO A 68 9.86 -1.20 25.15
CA PRO A 68 8.63 -1.22 24.37
C PRO A 68 8.46 0.05 23.52
N VAL A 69 7.71 -0.06 22.42
CA VAL A 69 7.35 1.07 21.57
C VAL A 69 5.85 1.04 21.29
N SER A 70 5.16 2.14 21.60
CA SER A 70 3.72 2.22 21.32
C SER A 70 3.47 2.27 19.81
N SER A 71 2.53 1.44 19.35
CA SER A 71 2.14 1.27 17.94
C SER A 71 1.53 2.52 17.30
N ASP A 72 1.11 3.48 18.11
CA ASP A 72 0.43 4.72 17.68
C ASP A 72 1.41 5.79 17.21
N THR A 73 2.71 5.51 17.30
CA THR A 73 3.70 6.51 17.00
C THR A 73 4.04 6.45 15.51
N ALA A 74 3.63 7.48 14.78
CA ALA A 74 3.85 7.68 13.34
C ALA A 74 5.28 7.40 12.89
N THR A 75 5.46 6.59 11.84
CA THR A 75 6.76 6.47 11.18
C THR A 75 7.01 7.71 10.33
N ARG A 76 8.18 8.32 10.51
CA ARG A 76 8.64 9.48 9.73
C ARG A 76 8.92 9.05 8.29
N ALA A 77 8.75 9.97 7.35
CA ALA A 77 9.07 9.77 5.94
C ALA A 77 10.50 9.22 5.78
N TRP A 78 10.60 8.03 5.20
CA TRP A 78 11.86 7.45 4.76
C TRP A 78 12.43 8.31 3.65
N GLU A 79 13.65 8.81 3.84
CA GLU A 79 14.45 9.42 2.78
C GLU A 79 15.56 8.42 2.46
N PRO A 80 15.44 7.63 1.36
CA PRO A 80 16.43 6.61 1.05
C PRO A 80 17.81 7.23 0.87
N PRO A 81 18.88 6.54 1.31
CA PRO A 81 20.19 6.76 0.74
C PRO A 81 20.08 6.66 -0.79
N SER A 82 20.82 7.48 -1.54
CA SER A 82 20.74 7.51 -3.01
C SER A 82 21.05 6.17 -3.71
N THR A 83 21.53 5.18 -2.95
CA THR A 83 21.86 3.83 -3.38
C THR A 83 20.72 2.84 -3.24
N ASP A 84 19.68 3.13 -2.45
CA ASP A 84 18.53 2.23 -2.28
C ASP A 84 17.49 2.44 -3.37
N PRO A 85 16.84 1.37 -3.86
CA PRO A 85 15.84 1.48 -4.89
C PRO A 85 14.60 2.20 -4.35
N LEU A 86 14.20 3.27 -5.03
CA LEU A 86 12.85 3.81 -4.92
C LEU A 86 11.87 2.72 -5.38
N LEU A 87 11.00 2.23 -4.50
CA LEU A 87 10.05 1.19 -4.86
C LEU A 87 8.67 1.74 -5.19
N VAL A 88 8.23 2.79 -4.50
CA VAL A 88 6.86 3.31 -4.64
C VAL A 88 6.86 4.83 -4.66
N GLU A 89 6.11 5.42 -5.59
CA GLU A 89 5.74 6.83 -5.55
C GLU A 89 4.26 6.95 -5.19
N VAL A 90 3.93 7.71 -4.14
CA VAL A 90 2.56 8.03 -3.76
C VAL A 90 2.26 9.46 -4.16
N ARG A 91 1.16 9.68 -4.90
CA ARG A 91 0.72 11.01 -5.34
C ARG A 91 -0.59 11.42 -4.68
N HIS A 92 -0.63 12.62 -4.14
CA HIS A 92 -1.85 13.22 -3.64
C HIS A 92 -2.62 13.86 -4.80
N VAL A 93 -3.75 13.27 -5.17
CA VAL A 93 -4.45 13.63 -6.42
C VAL A 93 -5.64 14.57 -6.25
N GLY A 94 -6.17 14.76 -5.04
CA GLY A 94 -7.38 15.56 -4.81
C GLY A 94 -7.42 16.22 -3.44
N GLY A 95 -8.22 17.28 -3.31
CA GLY A 95 -8.34 18.05 -2.07
C GLY A 95 -7.19 19.03 -1.80
N PRO A 96 -7.20 19.71 -0.64
CA PRO A 96 -6.18 20.67 -0.26
C PRO A 96 -4.78 20.06 -0.21
N GLY A 97 -3.81 20.71 -0.87
CA GLY A 97 -2.43 20.22 -0.94
C GLY A 97 -2.24 19.05 -1.92
N SER A 98 -3.15 18.87 -2.88
CA SER A 98 -2.95 17.98 -4.03
C SER A 98 -1.75 18.42 -4.91
N GLY A 99 -1.24 17.50 -5.72
CA GLY A 99 -0.04 17.68 -6.54
C GLY A 99 1.27 17.34 -5.82
N ARG A 100 1.22 16.97 -4.54
CA ARG A 100 2.39 16.48 -3.79
C ARG A 100 2.65 15.02 -4.11
N SER A 101 3.94 14.67 -4.16
CA SER A 101 4.38 13.28 -4.26
C SER A 101 5.34 12.92 -3.13
N TRP A 102 5.24 11.68 -2.69
CA TRP A 102 6.14 11.08 -1.72
C TRP A 102 6.81 9.87 -2.33
N ARG A 103 8.08 9.72 -2.00
CA ARG A 103 8.92 8.61 -2.43
C ARG A 103 9.06 7.67 -1.25
N LEU A 104 8.53 6.46 -1.40
CA LEU A 104 8.50 5.45 -0.36
C LEU A 104 9.36 4.26 -0.75
N GLY A 105 9.96 3.67 0.27
CA GLY A 105 10.65 2.41 0.19
C GLY A 105 10.08 1.44 1.16
N PRO A 106 10.78 0.32 1.33
CA PRO A 106 10.29 -0.73 2.19
C PRO A 106 10.07 -0.23 3.62
N GLY A 107 8.96 -0.64 4.24
CA GLY A 107 8.58 -0.20 5.58
C GLY A 107 7.12 0.22 5.68
N SER A 108 6.70 0.60 6.89
CA SER A 108 5.35 1.09 7.16
C SER A 108 5.36 2.60 7.37
N HIS A 109 4.60 3.31 6.54
CA HIS A 109 4.54 4.76 6.45
C HIS A 109 3.13 5.23 6.82
N GLU A 110 3.02 6.10 7.81
CA GLU A 110 1.72 6.65 8.21
C GLU A 110 1.34 7.88 7.37
N ILE A 111 0.06 7.98 7.07
CA ILE A 111 -0.59 9.11 6.41
C ILE A 111 -1.51 9.78 7.41
N GLY A 112 -1.45 11.11 7.49
CA GLY A 112 -2.30 11.87 8.38
C GLY A 112 -1.97 13.35 8.38
N THR A 113 -2.74 14.13 9.13
CA THR A 113 -2.49 15.58 9.28
C THR A 113 -1.47 15.90 10.38
N ASP A 114 -1.19 14.93 11.27
CA ASP A 114 -0.19 15.08 12.32
C ASP A 114 1.21 15.31 11.74
N ARG A 115 2.02 16.06 12.48
CA ARG A 115 3.40 16.40 12.07
C ARG A 115 4.36 15.20 12.06
N GLY A 116 4.00 14.11 12.74
CA GLY A 116 4.77 12.88 12.79
C GLY A 116 4.59 11.97 11.58
N CYS A 117 3.50 12.12 10.83
CA CYS A 117 3.19 11.25 9.70
C CYS A 117 4.20 11.40 8.55
N ALA A 118 4.58 10.27 7.95
CA ALA A 118 5.44 10.21 6.77
C ALA A 118 4.80 10.95 5.58
N LEU A 119 3.53 10.67 5.31
CA LEU A 119 2.76 11.34 4.28
C LEU A 119 1.86 12.37 4.93
N ARG A 120 2.46 13.50 5.30
CA ARG A 120 1.73 14.58 5.96
C ARG A 120 0.79 15.28 4.98
N LEU A 121 -0.51 15.14 5.24
CA LEU A 121 -1.57 15.87 4.58
C LEU A 121 -1.78 17.23 5.26
N THR A 122 -2.27 18.20 4.48
CA THR A 122 -2.52 19.56 4.97
C THR A 122 -3.95 19.96 4.65
N GLY A 123 -4.76 20.18 5.68
CA GLY A 123 -6.16 20.55 5.53
C GLY A 123 -7.08 19.38 5.12
N GLY A 124 -8.37 19.67 5.05
CA GLY A 124 -9.43 18.67 4.81
C GLY A 124 -9.80 17.88 6.07
N ASP A 125 -10.81 17.02 5.95
CA ASP A 125 -11.29 16.13 7.01
C ASP A 125 -10.46 14.83 7.12
N ALA A 126 -9.18 14.89 6.74
CA ALA A 126 -8.28 13.76 6.83
C ALA A 126 -7.95 13.46 8.31
N PRO A 127 -7.84 12.19 8.70
CA PRO A 127 -7.55 11.83 10.08
C PRO A 127 -6.15 12.33 10.49
N GLU A 128 -5.99 12.64 11.78
CA GLU A 128 -4.69 13.04 12.33
C GLU A 128 -3.66 11.91 12.19
N GLN A 129 -4.08 10.67 12.44
CA GLN A 129 -3.27 9.44 12.44
C GLN A 129 -4.13 8.23 12.06
N GLY A 130 -3.52 7.05 11.86
CA GLY A 130 -4.21 5.76 11.76
C GLY A 130 -4.33 5.17 10.36
N VAL A 131 -3.98 5.90 9.30
CA VAL A 131 -3.89 5.35 7.93
C VAL A 131 -2.44 4.97 7.65
N TRP A 132 -2.20 3.72 7.29
CA TRP A 132 -0.85 3.19 7.06
C TRP A 132 -0.71 2.59 5.68
N ILE A 133 0.44 2.83 5.05
CA ILE A 133 0.91 2.14 3.85
C ILE A 133 2.14 1.32 4.21
N THR A 134 2.13 0.02 3.92
CA THR A 134 3.30 -0.84 4.08
C THR A 134 3.81 -1.26 2.71
N VAL A 135 5.08 -0.95 2.43
CA VAL A 135 5.78 -1.29 1.20
C VAL A 135 6.71 -2.48 1.46
N GLY A 136 6.54 -3.54 0.68
CA GLY A 136 7.41 -4.71 0.66
C GLY A 136 8.71 -4.45 -0.09
N THR A 137 9.71 -5.33 0.08
CA THR A 137 10.99 -5.26 -0.63
C THR A 137 10.89 -5.48 -2.14
N ASP A 138 9.78 -6.07 -2.59
CA ASP A 138 9.43 -6.34 -3.97
C ASP A 138 8.55 -5.21 -4.57
N GLY A 139 8.31 -4.14 -3.82
CA GLY A 139 7.42 -3.04 -4.21
C GLY A 139 5.94 -3.35 -4.02
N GLN A 140 5.57 -4.51 -3.44
CA GLN A 140 4.17 -4.76 -3.06
C GLN A 140 3.70 -3.73 -2.04
N VAL A 141 2.46 -3.27 -2.19
CA VAL A 141 1.87 -2.25 -1.31
C VAL A 141 0.65 -2.82 -0.63
N THR A 142 0.62 -2.72 0.69
CA THR A 142 -0.56 -3.01 1.51
C THR A 142 -0.93 -1.76 2.29
N TYR A 143 -2.19 -1.67 2.71
CA TYR A 143 -2.66 -0.53 3.50
C TYR A 143 -3.51 -1.01 4.68
N ARG A 144 -3.52 -0.20 5.73
CA ARG A 144 -4.38 -0.35 6.90
C ARG A 144 -5.11 0.95 7.14
N LEU A 145 -6.41 0.86 7.36
CA LEU A 145 -7.25 2.00 7.74
C LEU A 145 -7.43 2.04 9.27
N PRO A 146 -7.81 3.20 9.83
CA PRO A 146 -8.29 3.31 11.20
C PRO A 146 -9.45 2.35 11.48
N GLU A 147 -9.60 1.91 12.74
CA GLU A 147 -10.65 0.94 13.11
C GLU A 147 -12.08 1.45 12.88
N ASP A 148 -12.28 2.76 12.97
CA ASP A 148 -13.56 3.45 12.75
C ASP A 148 -13.83 3.78 11.27
N ALA A 149 -12.90 3.46 10.36
CA ALA A 149 -13.07 3.73 8.95
C ALA A 149 -14.05 2.74 8.30
N ASP A 150 -15.08 3.27 7.63
CA ASP A 150 -15.96 2.49 6.76
C ASP A 150 -15.20 2.03 5.48
N PRO A 151 -14.92 0.72 5.30
CA PRO A 151 -14.17 0.23 4.13
C PRO A 151 -14.89 0.47 2.81
N ALA A 152 -16.22 0.55 2.79
CA ALA A 152 -16.98 0.82 1.56
C ALA A 152 -16.86 2.28 1.12
N ARG A 153 -16.54 3.18 2.06
CA ARG A 153 -16.35 4.62 1.80
C ARG A 153 -14.88 4.97 1.58
N HIS A 154 -14.02 4.52 2.48
CA HIS A 154 -12.62 4.91 2.62
C HIS A 154 -11.64 3.84 2.13
N GLY A 155 -12.12 2.64 1.79
CA GLY A 155 -11.31 1.57 1.23
C GLY A 155 -10.82 1.88 -0.18
N LEU A 156 -9.89 1.03 -0.62
CA LEU A 156 -9.26 1.16 -1.92
C LEU A 156 -10.27 0.92 -3.04
N ARG A 157 -10.53 1.94 -3.86
CA ARG A 157 -11.55 1.90 -4.92
C ARG A 157 -11.01 1.49 -6.29
N SER A 158 -9.69 1.45 -6.47
CA SER A 158 -9.08 1.03 -7.74
C SER A 158 -7.66 0.51 -7.52
N LEU A 159 -7.44 -0.75 -7.94
CA LEU A 159 -6.13 -1.32 -8.23
C LEU A 159 -5.96 -1.47 -9.74
N THR A 160 -6.58 -0.60 -10.55
CA THR A 160 -6.36 -0.69 -11.99
C THR A 160 -4.87 -0.40 -12.22
N PRO A 161 -4.07 -1.37 -12.67
CA PRO A 161 -2.69 -1.07 -13.06
C PRO A 161 -2.75 0.06 -14.08
N PRO A 162 -1.78 1.01 -14.05
CA PRO A 162 -1.75 2.05 -15.06
C PRO A 162 -1.80 1.37 -16.44
N PRO A 163 -2.58 1.91 -17.39
CA PRO A 163 -2.67 1.32 -18.71
C PRO A 163 -1.24 1.14 -19.26
N PRO A 164 -0.96 0.02 -19.94
CA PRO A 164 0.38 -0.24 -20.45
C PRO A 164 0.81 0.97 -21.29
N VAL A 165 2.00 1.52 -21.01
CA VAL A 165 2.59 2.63 -21.76
C VAL A 165 3.81 2.15 -22.51
N ASP A 166 4.07 2.79 -23.65
CA ASP A 166 5.27 2.59 -24.43
C ASP A 166 6.47 3.08 -23.61
N PRO A 167 7.50 2.24 -23.38
CA PRO A 167 8.59 2.58 -22.48
C PRO A 167 9.55 3.65 -23.04
N GLU A 168 9.55 3.89 -24.35
CA GLU A 168 10.41 4.90 -24.99
C GLU A 168 9.72 6.27 -25.07
N THR A 169 8.40 6.29 -25.23
CA THR A 169 7.64 7.51 -25.50
C THR A 169 6.69 7.92 -24.37
N GLY A 170 6.40 7.03 -23.42
CA GLY A 170 5.43 7.25 -22.34
C GLY A 170 3.97 7.28 -22.81
N THR A 171 3.71 6.92 -24.06
CA THR A 171 2.37 6.96 -24.67
C THR A 171 1.56 5.74 -24.26
N PRO A 172 0.27 5.86 -23.90
CA PRO A 172 -0.58 4.69 -23.66
C PRO A 172 -0.59 3.75 -24.87
N LEU A 173 -0.26 2.47 -24.65
CA LEU A 173 -0.29 1.39 -25.65
C LEU A 173 -1.71 0.91 -25.95
N THR A 174 -2.68 1.33 -25.14
CA THR A 174 -4.10 1.06 -25.36
C THR A 174 -4.82 2.37 -25.64
N ALA A 175 -5.53 2.41 -26.76
CA ALA A 175 -6.46 3.47 -27.11
C ALA A 175 -7.76 3.29 -26.32
N GLU A 176 -7.71 3.25 -24.99
CA GLU A 176 -8.92 3.55 -24.24
C GLU A 176 -9.27 5.01 -24.53
N GLU A 177 -10.44 5.17 -25.15
CA GLU A 177 -11.06 6.46 -25.43
C GLU A 177 -10.98 7.33 -24.17
N PRO A 178 -10.60 8.61 -24.27
CA PRO A 178 -10.57 9.50 -23.11
C PRO A 178 -11.92 9.40 -22.42
N ALA A 179 -11.93 9.17 -21.10
CA ALA A 179 -13.15 9.26 -20.33
C ALA A 179 -13.81 10.62 -20.67
N ASP A 180 -15.01 10.56 -21.25
CA ASP A 180 -15.81 11.75 -21.53
C ASP A 180 -15.83 12.65 -20.28
N PRO A 181 -15.96 13.99 -20.43
CA PRO A 181 -15.88 14.95 -19.33
C PRO A 181 -17.07 14.89 -18.35
N VAL A 182 -17.79 13.77 -18.30
CA VAL A 182 -18.83 13.49 -17.33
C VAL A 182 -18.17 12.96 -16.07
N ASP A 183 -18.29 13.73 -15.01
CA ASP A 183 -17.91 13.40 -13.63
C ASP A 183 -18.49 12.03 -13.24
N GLY A 184 -17.67 10.99 -13.40
CA GLY A 184 -18.06 9.59 -13.32
C GLY A 184 -17.50 8.91 -12.09
N GLY A 185 -18.22 8.98 -10.97
CA GLY A 185 -18.26 7.83 -10.07
C GLY A 185 -19.17 6.74 -10.63
N PRO A 186 -19.23 5.56 -10.00
CA PRO A 186 -18.15 4.65 -9.62
C PRO A 186 -18.00 3.52 -10.65
N GLY A 187 -16.77 3.12 -10.98
CA GLY A 187 -16.48 1.79 -11.56
C GLY A 187 -16.99 1.55 -12.99
N GLY A 188 -16.10 1.08 -13.85
CA GLY A 188 -16.50 0.46 -15.11
C GLY A 188 -17.40 -0.73 -14.84
N HIS A 189 -18.71 -0.51 -14.85
CA HIS A 189 -19.66 -1.60 -14.96
C HIS A 189 -19.74 -1.96 -16.43
N THR A 190 -19.33 -3.20 -16.75
CA THR A 190 -19.93 -3.92 -17.86
C THR A 190 -21.45 -3.66 -17.76
N PRO A 191 -22.13 -3.18 -18.83
CA PRO A 191 -23.56 -2.94 -18.74
C PRO A 191 -24.21 -4.22 -18.20
N ARG A 192 -25.07 -4.05 -17.19
CA ARG A 192 -25.78 -5.15 -16.54
C ARG A 192 -26.29 -6.10 -17.64
N PRO A 193 -25.94 -7.41 -17.61
CA PRO A 193 -26.42 -8.35 -18.62
C PRO A 193 -27.93 -8.22 -18.70
N ALA A 194 -28.46 -8.20 -19.92
CA ALA A 194 -29.91 -8.24 -20.12
C ALA A 194 -30.49 -9.40 -19.28
N PRO A 195 -31.64 -9.21 -18.63
CA PRO A 195 -32.27 -10.27 -17.85
C PRO A 195 -32.41 -11.52 -18.72
N PRO A 196 -32.17 -12.73 -18.17
CA PRO A 196 -32.33 -13.97 -18.93
C PRO A 196 -33.74 -14.03 -19.53
N GLY A 197 -33.85 -14.69 -20.69
CA GLY A 197 -35.15 -15.00 -21.28
C GLY A 197 -36.01 -15.86 -20.34
N PRO A 198 -37.29 -16.05 -20.66
CA PRO A 198 -38.21 -16.89 -19.87
C PRO A 198 -37.75 -18.35 -19.71
N ASP A 199 -36.75 -18.77 -20.48
CA ASP A 199 -36.09 -20.07 -20.46
C ASP A 199 -34.77 -20.09 -19.65
N GLY A 200 -34.37 -18.96 -19.06
CA GLY A 200 -33.12 -18.82 -18.30
C GLY A 200 -31.87 -18.69 -19.17
N LEU A 201 -32.00 -18.63 -20.50
CA LEU A 201 -30.88 -18.46 -21.43
C LEU A 201 -30.72 -16.98 -21.82
N PRO A 202 -29.50 -16.55 -22.20
CA PRO A 202 -29.29 -15.21 -22.74
C PRO A 202 -30.15 -15.00 -23.99
N THR A 203 -30.87 -13.88 -24.06
CA THR A 203 -31.66 -13.56 -25.26
C THR A 203 -30.70 -13.41 -26.45
N PRO A 204 -30.85 -14.21 -27.53
CA PRO A 204 -29.99 -14.08 -28.68
C PRO A 204 -30.17 -12.69 -29.30
N PRO A 205 -29.09 -12.06 -29.82
CA PRO A 205 -29.18 -10.76 -30.44
C PRO A 205 -30.18 -10.81 -31.60
N PRO A 206 -30.95 -9.73 -31.83
CA PRO A 206 -31.90 -9.68 -32.93
C PRO A 206 -31.16 -9.92 -34.25
N LEU A 207 -31.74 -10.78 -35.10
CA LEU A 207 -31.14 -11.07 -36.40
C LEU A 207 -31.01 -9.77 -37.21
N PRO A 208 -29.87 -9.56 -37.90
CA PRO A 208 -29.70 -8.39 -38.74
C PRO A 208 -30.80 -8.35 -39.80
N ARG A 209 -31.24 -7.13 -40.14
CA ARG A 209 -32.25 -6.94 -41.19
C ARG A 209 -31.76 -7.61 -42.49
N PRO A 210 -32.64 -8.30 -43.23
CA PRO A 210 -32.27 -8.89 -44.51
C PRO A 210 -31.60 -7.84 -45.40
N GLY A 211 -30.37 -8.12 -45.86
CA GLY A 211 -29.60 -7.23 -46.75
C GLY A 211 -28.43 -6.48 -46.10
N HIS A 212 -28.18 -6.61 -44.79
CA HIS A 212 -26.98 -6.03 -44.18
C HIS A 212 -25.75 -6.92 -44.45
N ARG A 213 -24.81 -6.44 -45.30
CA ARG A 213 -23.47 -7.03 -45.43
C ARG A 213 -22.51 -6.26 -44.51
N PRO A 214 -21.66 -6.95 -43.73
CA PRO A 214 -20.58 -6.27 -43.00
C PRO A 214 -19.64 -5.56 -43.99
N PRO A 215 -19.02 -4.44 -43.58
CA PRO A 215 -18.04 -3.76 -44.41
C PRO A 215 -16.83 -4.68 -44.70
N PRO A 216 -16.15 -4.49 -45.85
CA PRO A 216 -14.96 -5.24 -46.23
C PRO A 216 -13.78 -4.99 -45.28
#